data_AF-A0A0A7G0D8-F1
#
_entry.id   AF-A0A0A7G0D8-F1
#
_cell.length_a   1.000
_cell.length_b   1.000
_cell.length_c   1.000
_cell.angle_alpha   90.00
_cell.angle_beta   90.00
_cell.angle_gamma   90.00
#
_symmetry.space_group_name_H-M   'P 1'
#
loop_
_entity.id
_entity.type
_entity.pdbx_description
1 polymer ?
#
loop_
_entity_poly.entity_id
_entity_poly.type
_entity_poly.pdbx_seq_one_letter_code
_entity_poly.pdbx_strand_id
1 'polypeptide(L)'
;MKNDLEVYNKIHNLVIEFQNGNKDSGLELLECFKNYTNKYVDLIKFGIFETKNKSLKKFISIFFRNINWKLYKDFNNPDNLNFWNNRAQRISSIFGDISKEEVTSIVQYSILKMAKIYNSKNPTFHTYISRCLHYFIYNEVKKLIKDPVANSIDLYCDNLDKCTLAEMIMLNKTNFYEDSYQRDQIDERINIEFEINKSDISIKSNNLESMEDSFLDINWINGITCSEQFKELTPFERKIILDHTIYKKTDTQIANEYGCVRATINRKRLKAISKIKLL
;
A
#
# COMPACT_ATOMS: atom_id res chain seq x y z
N MET A 1 20.77 -14.06 21.76
CA MET A 1 21.78 -13.55 20.81
C MET A 1 22.43 -14.64 19.97
N LYS A 2 23.18 -15.64 20.50
CA LYS A 2 23.72 -16.72 19.64
C LYS A 2 22.65 -17.54 18.91
N ASN A 3 21.56 -17.86 19.63
CA ASN A 3 20.45 -18.65 19.07
C ASN A 3 19.71 -17.92 17.93
N ASP A 4 19.65 -16.59 17.96
CA ASP A 4 18.92 -15.81 16.95
C ASP A 4 19.65 -15.78 15.60
N LEU A 5 21.00 -15.73 15.63
CA LEU A 5 21.82 -15.72 14.43
C LEU A 5 21.78 -17.07 13.71
N GLU A 6 21.82 -18.18 14.46
CA GLU A 6 21.69 -19.53 13.90
C GLU A 6 20.32 -19.73 13.24
N VAL A 7 19.24 -19.26 13.88
CA VAL A 7 17.89 -19.29 13.30
C VAL A 7 17.82 -18.46 12.02
N TYR A 8 18.39 -17.25 11.99
CA TYR A 8 18.38 -16.42 10.78
C TYR A 8 19.20 -17.03 9.65
N ASN A 9 20.35 -17.62 9.94
CA ASN A 9 21.15 -18.32 8.94
C ASN A 9 20.44 -19.56 8.41
N LYS A 10 19.77 -20.33 9.28
CA LYS A 10 18.93 -21.46 8.87
C LYS A 10 17.84 -21.02 7.90
N ILE A 11 17.06 -19.98 8.26
CA ILE A 11 16.02 -19.43 7.38
C ILE A 11 16.60 -18.97 6.05
N HIS A 12 17.76 -18.32 6.06
CA HIS A 12 18.42 -17.85 4.85
C HIS A 12 18.79 -19.00 3.90
N ASN A 13 19.38 -20.07 4.46
CA ASN A 13 19.77 -21.25 3.69
C ASN A 13 18.53 -21.95 3.10
N LEU A 14 17.45 -22.09 3.89
CA LEU A 14 16.19 -22.66 3.40
C LEU A 14 15.62 -21.89 2.21
N VAL A 15 15.73 -20.56 2.22
CA VAL A 15 15.29 -19.72 1.09
C VAL A 15 16.15 -19.97 -0.14
N ILE A 16 17.48 -20.04 -0.02
CA ILE A 16 18.40 -20.32 -1.14
C ILE A 16 18.12 -21.70 -1.73
N GLU A 17 18.00 -22.73 -0.89
CA GLU A 17 17.70 -24.09 -1.33
C GLU A 17 16.34 -24.18 -2.03
N PHE A 18 15.32 -23.51 -1.49
CA PHE A 18 14.01 -23.40 -2.13
C PHE A 18 14.08 -22.72 -3.50
N GLN A 19 14.83 -21.61 -3.61
CA GLN A 19 15.07 -20.93 -4.89
C GLN A 19 15.79 -21.82 -5.91
N ASN A 20 16.67 -22.71 -5.44
CA ASN A 20 17.35 -23.72 -6.26
C ASN A 20 16.46 -24.93 -6.62
N GLY A 21 15.19 -24.94 -6.20
CA GLY A 21 14.21 -25.95 -6.57
C GLY A 21 13.97 -27.04 -5.52
N ASN A 22 14.59 -26.97 -4.34
CA ASN A 22 14.32 -27.91 -3.26
C ASN A 22 12.96 -27.62 -2.61
N LYS A 23 11.97 -28.49 -2.84
CA LYS A 23 10.62 -28.33 -2.30
C LYS A 23 10.54 -28.55 -0.79
N ASP A 24 11.37 -29.44 -0.24
CA ASP A 24 11.37 -29.77 1.17
C ASP A 24 11.85 -28.58 2.02
N SER A 25 12.85 -27.84 1.53
CA SER A 25 13.29 -26.58 2.14
C SER A 25 12.15 -25.54 2.18
N GLY A 26 11.26 -25.56 1.19
CA GLY A 26 10.05 -24.73 1.17
C GLY A 26 9.05 -25.11 2.27
N LEU A 27 8.83 -26.40 2.50
CA LEU A 27 7.95 -26.89 3.58
C LEU A 27 8.53 -26.57 4.96
N GLU A 28 9.85 -26.76 5.15
CA GLU A 28 10.52 -26.43 6.40
C GLU A 28 10.52 -24.92 6.67
N LEU A 29 10.67 -24.11 5.61
CA LEU A 29 10.53 -22.65 5.70
C LEU A 29 9.13 -22.26 6.18
N LEU A 30 8.07 -22.89 5.67
CA LEU A 30 6.70 -22.63 6.12
C LEU A 30 6.50 -23.00 7.60
N GLU A 31 7.07 -24.11 8.08
CA GLU A 31 6.98 -24.50 9.49
C GLU A 31 7.66 -23.45 10.40
N CYS A 32 8.79 -22.88 9.96
CA CYS A 32 9.47 -21.80 10.67
C CYS A 32 8.60 -20.53 10.85
N PHE A 33 7.65 -20.28 9.93
CA PHE A 33 6.74 -19.12 9.98
C PHE A 33 5.31 -19.49 10.40
N LYS A 34 5.04 -20.71 10.85
CA LYS A 34 3.70 -21.20 11.20
C LYS A 34 2.98 -20.34 12.24
N ASN A 35 3.66 -19.99 13.33
CA ASN A 35 3.08 -19.14 14.36
C ASN A 35 2.76 -17.73 13.84
N TYR A 36 3.57 -17.22 12.90
CA TYR A 36 3.36 -15.90 12.31
C TYR A 36 2.20 -15.92 11.30
N THR A 37 2.11 -16.96 10.48
CA THR A 37 1.04 -17.15 9.49
C THR A 37 -0.31 -17.44 10.12
N ASN A 38 -0.36 -18.23 11.19
CA ASN A 38 -1.60 -18.49 11.93
C ASN A 38 -2.28 -17.21 12.40
N LYS A 39 -1.53 -16.17 12.77
CA LYS A 39 -2.10 -14.87 13.15
C LYS A 39 -2.86 -14.18 12.01
N TYR A 40 -2.41 -14.35 10.76
CA TYR A 40 -3.14 -13.86 9.60
C TYR A 40 -4.36 -14.72 9.29
N VAL A 41 -4.23 -16.04 9.43
CA VAL A 41 -5.37 -16.97 9.27
C VAL A 41 -6.46 -16.64 10.29
N ASP A 42 -6.11 -16.42 11.55
CA ASP A 42 -7.06 -16.11 12.61
C ASP A 42 -7.76 -14.76 12.38
N LEU A 43 -7.01 -13.76 11.91
CA LEU A 43 -7.57 -12.47 11.54
C LEU A 43 -8.53 -12.57 10.36
N ILE A 44 -8.11 -13.24 9.28
CA ILE A 44 -8.91 -13.32 8.05
C ILE A 44 -10.15 -14.19 8.26
N LYS A 45 -10.05 -15.28 9.03
CA LYS A 45 -11.15 -16.24 9.15
C LYS A 45 -12.08 -15.99 10.33
N PHE A 46 -11.57 -15.44 11.43
CA PHE A 46 -12.32 -15.25 12.67
C PHE A 46 -12.39 -13.79 13.12
N GLY A 47 -11.68 -12.87 12.45
CA GLY A 47 -11.58 -11.48 12.87
C GLY A 47 -10.82 -11.31 14.19
N ILE A 48 -9.98 -12.29 14.57
CA ILE A 48 -9.21 -12.30 15.81
C ILE A 48 -7.79 -11.83 15.52
N PHE A 49 -7.31 -10.80 16.22
CA PHE A 49 -5.93 -10.34 16.06
C PHE A 49 -5.35 -9.76 17.34
N GLU A 50 -4.01 -9.79 17.41
CA GLU A 50 -3.27 -9.15 18.50
C GLU A 50 -3.11 -7.64 18.23
N THR A 51 -3.64 -6.82 19.13
CA THR A 51 -3.55 -5.35 19.06
C THR A 51 -2.13 -4.81 19.22
N LYS A 52 -1.14 -5.64 19.59
CA LYS A 52 0.27 -5.23 19.64
C LYS A 52 1.00 -5.51 18.32
N ASN A 53 0.42 -6.33 17.44
CA ASN A 53 1.08 -6.73 16.20
C ASN A 53 0.93 -5.65 15.11
N LYS A 54 2.02 -4.92 14.85
CA LYS A 54 2.06 -3.85 13.84
C LYS A 54 1.74 -4.35 12.43
N SER A 55 2.16 -5.57 12.08
CA SER A 55 1.96 -6.10 10.72
C SER A 55 0.51 -6.45 10.45
N LEU A 56 -0.22 -6.99 11.44
CA LEU A 56 -1.66 -7.23 11.34
C LEU A 56 -2.45 -5.91 11.26
N LYS A 57 -2.06 -4.87 12.01
CA LYS A 57 -2.69 -3.54 11.88
C LYS A 57 -2.49 -2.97 10.48
N LYS A 58 -1.28 -3.09 9.94
CA LYS A 58 -1.00 -2.65 8.58
C LYS A 58 -1.83 -3.46 7.58
N PHE A 59 -1.96 -4.76 7.76
CA PHE A 59 -2.86 -5.60 6.96
C PHE A 59 -4.31 -5.11 6.99
N ILE A 60 -4.91 -4.97 8.19
CA ILE A 60 -6.29 -4.47 8.34
C ILE A 60 -6.42 -3.13 7.63
N SER A 61 -5.44 -2.25 7.79
CA SER A 61 -5.51 -0.91 7.21
C SER A 61 -5.50 -0.85 5.70
N ILE A 62 -4.93 -1.85 5.03
CA ILE A 62 -4.92 -1.90 3.57
C ILE A 62 -6.34 -2.10 3.02
N PHE A 63 -7.23 -2.75 3.78
CA PHE A 63 -8.63 -2.92 3.38
C PHE A 63 -9.48 -1.66 3.50
N PHE A 64 -9.02 -0.63 4.22
CA PHE A 64 -9.86 0.51 4.52
C PHE A 64 -9.18 1.84 4.22
N ARG A 65 -9.85 2.66 3.39
CA ARG A 65 -9.43 4.03 3.12
C ARG A 65 -9.49 4.89 4.39
N ASN A 66 -8.62 5.91 4.44
CA ASN A 66 -8.67 7.03 5.38
C ASN A 66 -8.66 6.65 6.88
N ILE A 67 -7.84 5.68 7.28
CA ILE A 67 -7.62 5.45 8.70
C ILE A 67 -6.86 6.64 9.28
N ASN A 68 -7.51 7.35 10.21
CA ASN A 68 -6.89 8.44 10.94
C ASN A 68 -5.68 7.89 11.72
N TRP A 69 -4.48 8.38 11.41
CA TRP A 69 -3.24 7.97 12.06
C TRP A 69 -3.28 8.12 13.59
N LYS A 70 -4.12 9.00 14.13
CA LYS A 70 -4.32 9.14 15.58
C LYS A 70 -4.86 7.84 16.20
N LEU A 71 -5.69 7.08 15.47
CA LEU A 71 -6.21 5.77 15.88
C LEU A 71 -5.12 4.69 15.93
N TYR A 72 -3.95 4.93 15.31
CA TYR A 72 -2.83 4.00 15.40
C TYR A 72 -2.01 4.14 16.68
N LYS A 73 -2.02 5.33 17.29
CA LYS A 73 -1.09 5.65 18.39
C LYS A 73 -1.58 5.20 19.76
N ASP A 74 -2.90 5.17 19.98
CA ASP A 74 -3.45 4.87 21.30
C ASP A 74 -4.43 3.69 21.27
N PHE A 75 -3.89 2.46 21.33
CA PHE A 75 -4.72 1.25 21.40
C PHE A 75 -5.23 0.92 22.80
N ASN A 76 -4.78 1.65 23.82
CA ASN A 76 -5.31 1.48 25.17
C ASN A 76 -6.66 2.16 25.31
N ASN A 77 -6.99 3.09 24.41
CA ASN A 77 -8.32 3.65 24.28
C ASN A 77 -9.33 2.57 23.82
N PRO A 78 -10.37 2.27 24.63
CA PRO A 78 -11.41 1.29 24.29
C PRO A 78 -12.13 1.58 22.96
N ASP A 79 -12.32 2.85 22.60
CA ASP A 79 -12.98 3.24 21.35
C ASP A 79 -12.13 2.85 20.14
N ASN A 80 -10.81 3.03 20.25
CA ASN A 80 -9.88 2.61 19.20
C ASN A 80 -9.87 1.08 19.09
N LEU A 81 -9.90 0.36 20.21
CA LEU A 81 -9.98 -1.10 20.19
C LEU A 81 -11.26 -1.60 19.49
N ASN A 82 -12.41 -1.03 19.85
CA ASN A 82 -13.69 -1.34 19.22
C ASN A 82 -13.66 -1.03 17.71
N PHE A 83 -13.06 0.10 17.33
CA PHE A 83 -12.87 0.45 15.92
C PHE A 83 -12.09 -0.65 15.16
N TRP A 84 -10.94 -1.08 15.67
CA TRP A 84 -10.14 -2.10 15.00
C TRP A 84 -10.79 -3.49 15.01
N ASN A 85 -11.47 -3.86 16.10
CA ASN A 85 -12.24 -5.11 16.18
C ASN A 85 -13.36 -5.14 15.14
N ASN A 86 -14.13 -4.06 15.01
CA ASN A 86 -15.18 -3.96 14.00
C ASN A 86 -14.62 -4.12 12.57
N ARG A 87 -13.43 -3.60 12.31
CA ARG A 87 -12.75 -3.72 11.01
C ARG A 87 -12.23 -5.13 10.75
N ALA A 88 -11.66 -5.79 11.76
CA ALA A 88 -11.26 -7.19 11.69
C ALA A 88 -12.48 -8.11 11.44
N GLN A 89 -13.59 -7.87 12.14
CA GLN A 89 -14.85 -8.61 11.92
C GLN A 89 -15.41 -8.41 10.51
N ARG A 90 -15.32 -7.20 9.95
CA ARG A 90 -15.69 -6.96 8.55
C ARG A 90 -14.82 -7.74 7.56
N ILE A 91 -13.50 -7.80 7.77
CA ILE A 91 -12.60 -8.63 6.96
C ILE A 91 -13.05 -10.11 7.06
N SER A 92 -13.33 -10.57 8.28
CA SER A 92 -13.82 -11.94 8.51
C SER A 92 -15.13 -12.24 7.78
N SER A 93 -16.06 -11.28 7.73
CA SER A 93 -17.31 -11.46 7.00
C SER A 93 -17.12 -11.48 5.49
N ILE A 94 -16.20 -10.67 4.95
CA ILE A 94 -15.88 -10.65 3.50
C ILE A 94 -15.36 -12.02 3.05
N PHE A 95 -14.55 -12.67 3.89
CA PHE A 95 -13.97 -13.98 3.61
C PHE A 95 -14.70 -15.13 4.32
N GLY A 96 -15.95 -14.90 4.74
CA GLY A 96 -16.74 -15.86 5.51
C GLY A 96 -16.90 -17.22 4.82
N ASP A 97 -17.07 -17.20 3.49
CA ASP A 97 -17.31 -18.39 2.68
C ASP A 97 -16.04 -19.20 2.35
N ILE A 98 -14.85 -18.60 2.55
CA ILE A 98 -13.57 -19.27 2.25
C ILE A 98 -13.19 -20.18 3.42
N SER A 99 -12.82 -21.43 3.15
CA SER A 99 -12.41 -22.37 4.20
C SER A 99 -11.12 -21.93 4.91
N LYS A 100 -10.89 -22.42 6.14
CA LYS A 100 -9.66 -22.10 6.88
C LYS A 100 -8.43 -22.63 6.15
N GLU A 101 -8.55 -23.78 5.51
CA GLU A 101 -7.51 -24.47 4.76
C GLU A 101 -7.10 -23.67 3.52
N GLU A 102 -8.08 -23.08 2.80
CA GLU A 102 -7.82 -22.18 1.69
C GLU A 102 -7.10 -20.90 2.15
N VAL A 103 -7.59 -20.24 3.22
CA VAL A 103 -6.91 -19.07 3.81
C VAL A 103 -5.47 -19.42 4.20
N THR A 104 -5.26 -20.57 4.82
CA THR A 104 -3.93 -21.06 5.21
C THR A 104 -3.04 -21.24 3.98
N SER A 105 -3.56 -21.86 2.92
CA SER A 105 -2.83 -22.08 1.66
C SER A 105 -2.43 -20.76 0.99
N ILE A 106 -3.30 -19.74 1.02
CA ILE A 106 -3.03 -18.41 0.47
C ILE A 106 -1.90 -17.70 1.25
N VAL A 107 -1.94 -17.77 2.58
CA VAL A 107 -0.92 -17.17 3.43
C VAL A 107 0.43 -17.87 3.25
N GLN A 108 0.44 -19.20 3.18
CA GLN A 108 1.65 -19.98 2.91
C GLN A 108 2.21 -19.71 1.50
N TYR A 109 1.34 -19.68 0.48
CA TYR A 109 1.72 -19.32 -0.88
C TYR A 109 2.37 -17.93 -0.94
N SER A 110 1.86 -16.97 -0.18
CA SER A 110 2.43 -15.63 -0.08
C SER A 110 3.88 -15.64 0.43
N ILE A 111 4.20 -16.46 1.43
CA ILE A 111 5.58 -16.64 1.92
C ILE A 111 6.48 -17.25 0.85
N LEU A 112 6.04 -18.34 0.21
CA LEU A 112 6.84 -19.00 -0.84
C LEU A 112 7.08 -18.07 -2.03
N LYS A 113 6.07 -17.26 -2.39
CA LYS A 113 6.18 -16.24 -3.43
C LYS A 113 7.22 -15.17 -3.05
N MET A 114 7.21 -14.70 -1.79
CA MET A 114 8.24 -13.79 -1.27
C MET A 114 9.63 -14.44 -1.28
N ALA A 115 9.75 -15.70 -0.86
CA ALA A 115 11.01 -16.45 -0.87
C ALA A 115 11.57 -16.55 -2.29
N LYS A 116 10.73 -16.83 -3.30
CA LYS A 116 11.16 -16.94 -4.70
C LYS A 116 11.77 -15.66 -5.27
N ILE A 117 11.29 -14.49 -4.85
CA ILE A 117 11.77 -13.18 -5.36
C ILE A 117 12.76 -12.48 -4.43
N TYR A 118 13.04 -13.06 -3.26
CA TYR A 118 13.93 -12.48 -2.26
C TYR A 118 15.37 -12.42 -2.77
N ASN A 119 16.07 -11.32 -2.48
CA ASN A 119 17.46 -11.13 -2.82
C ASN A 119 18.30 -11.00 -1.53
N SER A 120 19.42 -11.72 -1.44
CA SER A 120 20.26 -11.80 -0.25
C SER A 120 21.02 -10.51 0.09
N LYS A 121 20.86 -9.45 -0.69
CA LYS A 121 21.61 -8.18 -0.56
C LYS A 121 21.27 -7.31 0.66
N ASN A 122 20.37 -7.75 1.55
CA ASN A 122 19.75 -7.05 2.69
C ASN A 122 18.34 -6.49 2.37
N PRO A 123 17.38 -6.52 3.32
CA PRO A 123 17.47 -7.01 4.70
C PRO A 123 17.34 -8.54 4.83
N THR A 124 17.51 -9.13 6.03
CA THR A 124 17.27 -10.58 6.25
C THR A 124 15.85 -10.99 5.87
N PHE A 125 15.66 -12.25 5.44
CA PHE A 125 14.35 -12.73 5.00
C PHE A 125 13.25 -12.57 6.07
N HIS A 126 13.58 -12.81 7.35
CA HIS A 126 12.65 -12.54 8.47
C HIS A 126 12.19 -11.08 8.51
N THR A 127 13.13 -10.14 8.35
CA THR A 127 12.82 -8.71 8.31
C THR A 127 11.98 -8.36 7.09
N TYR A 128 12.29 -8.97 5.94
CA TYR A 128 11.53 -8.80 4.71
C TYR A 128 10.07 -9.28 4.86
N ILE A 129 9.86 -10.48 5.41
CA ILE A 129 8.56 -11.04 5.76
C ILE A 129 7.79 -10.10 6.68
N SER A 130 8.40 -9.69 7.80
CA SER A 130 7.74 -8.81 8.78
C SER A 130 7.25 -7.49 8.18
N ARG A 131 7.98 -6.96 7.19
CA ARG A 131 7.66 -5.69 6.53
C ARG A 131 6.69 -5.81 5.36
N CYS A 132 6.71 -6.91 4.62
CA CYS A 132 6.02 -6.97 3.32
C CYS A 132 4.89 -7.99 3.27
N LEU A 133 4.84 -8.97 4.19
CA LEU A 133 3.92 -10.11 4.07
C LEU A 133 2.45 -9.69 3.98
N HIS A 134 2.04 -8.66 4.73
CA HIS A 134 0.66 -8.17 4.69
C HIS A 134 0.23 -7.71 3.29
N TYR A 135 1.11 -7.11 2.49
CA TYR A 135 0.77 -6.73 1.13
C TYR A 135 0.65 -7.93 0.20
N PHE A 136 1.52 -8.93 0.36
CA PHE A 136 1.43 -10.17 -0.43
C PHE A 136 0.13 -10.90 -0.15
N ILE A 137 -0.21 -11.09 1.13
CA ILE A 137 -1.46 -11.74 1.52
C ILE A 137 -2.64 -10.94 0.97
N TYR A 138 -2.64 -9.62 1.15
CA TYR A 138 -3.71 -8.74 0.65
C TYR A 138 -3.95 -8.93 -0.86
N ASN A 139 -2.88 -8.92 -1.64
CA ASN A 139 -2.96 -9.09 -3.09
C ASN A 139 -3.52 -10.46 -3.50
N GLU A 140 -3.25 -11.52 -2.74
CA GLU A 140 -3.78 -12.84 -3.04
C GLU A 140 -5.24 -12.99 -2.60
N VAL A 141 -5.61 -12.51 -1.41
CA VAL A 141 -7.01 -12.58 -0.95
C VAL A 141 -7.93 -11.64 -1.73
N LYS A 142 -7.44 -10.47 -2.20
CA LYS A 142 -8.21 -9.54 -3.05
C LYS A 142 -8.72 -10.23 -4.32
N LYS A 143 -7.96 -11.17 -4.88
CA LYS A 143 -8.36 -11.91 -6.11
C LYS A 143 -9.57 -12.83 -5.88
N LEU A 144 -9.85 -13.17 -4.64
CA LEU A 144 -10.95 -14.07 -4.27
C LEU A 144 -12.26 -13.31 -4.08
N ILE A 145 -12.20 -11.99 -3.96
CA ILE A 145 -13.36 -11.10 -3.89
C ILE A 145 -13.96 -11.04 -5.31
N LYS A 146 -14.79 -12.02 -5.65
CA LYS A 146 -15.47 -12.12 -6.95
C LYS A 146 -16.74 -11.27 -7.01
N ASP A 147 -17.31 -10.91 -5.86
CA ASP A 147 -18.61 -10.22 -5.79
C ASP A 147 -18.47 -8.69 -5.94
N PRO A 148 -19.06 -8.07 -6.98
CA PRO A 148 -19.13 -6.62 -7.14
C PRO A 148 -19.81 -5.91 -5.97
N VAL A 149 -20.73 -6.57 -5.27
CA VAL A 149 -21.43 -6.01 -4.11
C VAL A 149 -20.51 -5.95 -2.89
N ALA A 150 -19.68 -6.98 -2.67
CA ALA A 150 -18.61 -6.91 -1.68
C ALA A 150 -17.60 -5.80 -2.02
N ASN A 151 -17.34 -5.54 -3.30
CA ASN A 151 -16.53 -4.40 -3.75
C ASN A 151 -17.20 -3.04 -3.49
N SER A 152 -18.54 -2.97 -3.48
CA SER A 152 -19.30 -1.73 -3.28
C SER A 152 -19.38 -1.27 -1.82
N ILE A 153 -19.21 -2.19 -0.85
CA ILE A 153 -19.20 -1.89 0.58
C ILE A 153 -17.78 -1.51 1.00
N ASP A 154 -17.42 -0.23 0.81
CA ASP A 154 -16.19 0.42 1.30
C ASP A 154 -14.82 -0.13 0.83
N LEU A 155 -14.77 -1.21 0.03
CA LEU A 155 -13.54 -1.83 -0.50
C LEU A 155 -13.04 -1.19 -1.80
N TYR A 156 -13.15 0.14 -1.97
CA TYR A 156 -12.51 0.78 -3.12
C TYR A 156 -10.98 0.77 -2.96
N CYS A 157 -10.31 -0.19 -3.62
CA CYS A 157 -8.86 -0.34 -3.64
C CYS A 157 -8.28 -0.11 -5.04
N ASP A 158 -8.80 0.91 -5.75
CA ASP A 158 -8.42 1.20 -7.15
C ASP A 158 -6.97 1.70 -7.32
N ASN A 159 -6.31 2.15 -6.26
CA ASN A 159 -4.96 2.75 -6.35
C ASN A 159 -3.82 1.80 -5.93
N LEU A 160 -4.12 0.57 -5.49
CA LEU A 160 -3.09 -0.40 -5.05
C LEU A 160 -2.42 -1.16 -6.19
N ASP A 161 -3.03 -1.19 -7.38
CA ASP A 161 -2.49 -1.91 -8.53
C ASP A 161 -1.20 -1.27 -9.10
N LYS A 162 -0.89 -0.01 -8.72
CA LYS A 162 0.38 0.66 -9.06
C LYS A 162 1.44 0.62 -7.95
N CYS A 163 1.03 0.40 -6.70
CA CYS A 163 1.88 0.53 -5.50
C CYS A 163 2.60 -0.78 -5.11
N THR A 164 2.25 -1.92 -5.69
CA THR A 164 2.60 -3.21 -5.06
C THR A 164 3.92 -3.80 -5.53
N LEU A 165 4.15 -4.08 -6.81
CA LEU A 165 5.35 -4.83 -7.20
C LEU A 165 6.63 -3.98 -7.30
N ALA A 166 6.52 -2.77 -7.86
CA ALA A 166 7.67 -1.90 -8.08
C ALA A 166 8.25 -1.35 -6.76
N GLU A 167 7.41 -1.01 -5.79
CA GLU A 167 7.83 -0.54 -4.47
C GLU A 167 8.35 -1.69 -3.60
N MET A 168 7.76 -2.90 -3.68
CA MET A 168 8.33 -4.11 -3.07
C MET A 168 9.72 -4.46 -3.63
N ILE A 169 9.91 -4.28 -4.95
CA ILE A 169 11.21 -4.45 -5.61
C ILE A 169 12.17 -3.33 -5.21
N MET A 170 11.70 -2.09 -5.04
CA MET A 170 12.52 -0.98 -4.54
C MET A 170 12.98 -1.20 -3.11
N LEU A 171 12.09 -1.65 -2.21
CA LEU A 171 12.43 -2.05 -0.84
C LEU A 171 13.45 -3.20 -0.78
N ASN A 172 13.53 -4.01 -1.83
CA ASN A 172 14.52 -5.10 -1.96
C ASN A 172 15.84 -4.61 -2.60
N LYS A 173 15.87 -3.40 -3.18
CA LYS A 173 17.03 -2.83 -3.91
C LYS A 173 17.76 -1.73 -3.15
N THR A 174 17.12 -1.03 -2.22
CA THR A 174 17.76 0.04 -1.44
C THR A 174 18.66 -0.54 -0.34
N ASN A 175 19.96 -0.24 -0.38
CA ASN A 175 20.91 -0.57 0.68
C ASN A 175 20.55 0.20 1.96
N PHE A 176 20.08 -0.48 2.99
CA PHE A 176 19.71 0.10 4.28
C PHE A 176 20.91 0.06 5.24
N TYR A 177 21.68 1.13 5.31
CA TYR A 177 22.48 1.45 6.51
C TYR A 177 21.65 2.32 7.48
N GLU A 178 22.02 2.22 8.76
CA GLU A 178 21.27 2.52 9.98
C GLU A 178 20.80 3.98 10.16
N ASP A 179 19.55 4.18 10.60
CA ASP A 179 19.23 4.87 11.87
C ASP A 179 17.72 4.73 12.21
N SER A 180 17.34 4.69 13.49
CA SER A 180 15.91 4.64 13.91
C SER A 180 15.12 5.87 13.44
N TYR A 181 15.80 7.01 13.28
CA TYR A 181 15.24 8.26 12.77
C TYR A 181 14.94 8.22 11.27
N GLN A 182 15.72 7.47 10.48
CA GLN A 182 15.47 7.32 9.05
C GLN A 182 14.36 6.30 8.75
N ARG A 183 14.08 5.36 9.67
CA ARG A 183 12.93 4.43 9.55
C ARG A 183 11.60 5.18 9.57
N ASP A 184 11.41 6.11 10.49
CA ASP A 184 10.21 6.94 10.54
C ASP A 184 10.09 7.81 9.27
N GLN A 185 11.20 8.32 8.73
CA GLN A 185 11.22 9.07 7.47
C GLN A 185 10.98 8.21 6.22
N ILE A 186 11.34 6.93 6.24
CA ILE A 186 11.08 5.99 5.13
C ILE A 186 9.61 5.54 5.18
N ASP A 187 9.07 5.25 6.36
CA ASP A 187 7.63 5.00 6.55
C ASP A 187 6.82 6.27 6.21
N GLU A 188 7.32 7.46 6.54
CA GLU A 188 6.74 8.75 6.15
C GLU A 188 6.88 9.00 4.64
N ARG A 189 8.00 8.66 4.00
CA ARG A 189 8.16 8.73 2.53
C ARG A 189 7.24 7.78 1.80
N ILE A 190 7.11 6.53 2.26
CA ILE A 190 6.16 5.55 1.71
C ILE A 190 4.73 6.06 1.90
N ASN A 191 4.40 6.64 3.06
CA ASN A 191 3.09 7.25 3.28
C ASN A 191 2.86 8.52 2.45
N ILE A 192 3.88 9.35 2.23
CA ILE A 192 3.82 10.55 1.36
C ILE A 192 3.65 10.13 -0.10
N GLU A 193 4.35 9.09 -0.55
CA GLU A 193 4.25 8.57 -1.91
C GLU A 193 2.88 7.88 -2.13
N PHE A 194 2.35 7.24 -1.09
CA PHE A 194 0.96 6.75 -1.01
C PHE A 194 -0.08 7.90 -1.05
N GLU A 195 0.14 9.01 -0.34
CA GLU A 195 -0.69 10.23 -0.41
C GLU A 195 -0.56 10.96 -1.76
N ILE A 196 0.60 10.93 -2.42
CA ILE A 196 0.79 11.48 -3.77
C ILE A 196 -0.01 10.65 -4.79
N ASN A 197 -0.07 9.33 -4.63
CA ASN A 197 -0.86 8.43 -5.48
C ASN A 197 -2.37 8.43 -5.13
N LYS A 198 -2.79 9.03 -4.01
CA LYS A 198 -4.18 9.27 -3.57
C LYS A 198 -4.84 10.45 -4.30
N SER A 199 -4.07 11.27 -5.00
CA SER A 199 -4.55 12.49 -5.69
C SER A 199 -5.23 12.28 -7.05
N ASP A 200 -5.42 11.03 -7.49
CA ASP A 200 -6.33 10.71 -8.60
C ASP A 200 -7.79 10.74 -8.07
N ILE A 201 -8.42 11.92 -8.18
CA ILE A 201 -9.71 12.27 -7.58
C ILE A 201 -10.90 11.75 -8.39
N SER A 202 -11.78 10.99 -7.71
CA SER A 202 -13.22 10.87 -7.98
C SER A 202 -13.91 12.18 -7.55
N ILE A 203 -14.44 12.93 -8.52
CA ILE A 203 -15.11 14.22 -8.27
C ILE A 203 -16.56 13.95 -7.89
N LYS A 204 -16.93 14.28 -6.64
CA LYS A 204 -18.33 14.57 -6.28
C LYS A 204 -18.65 15.96 -6.80
N SER A 205 -19.52 16.03 -7.81
CA SER A 205 -20.11 17.28 -8.25
C SER A 205 -21.09 17.79 -7.19
N ASN A 206 -20.94 19.04 -6.78
CA ASN A 206 -22.06 19.91 -6.46
C ASN A 206 -21.64 21.38 -6.53
N ASN A 207 -22.32 22.08 -7.44
CA ASN A 207 -22.61 23.51 -7.53
C ASN A 207 -21.55 24.50 -8.04
N LEU A 208 -21.76 24.83 -9.32
CA LEU A 208 -22.10 26.16 -9.84
C LEU A 208 -20.96 27.18 -10.00
N GLU A 209 -20.34 27.18 -11.19
CA GLU A 209 -19.70 28.35 -11.79
C GLU A 209 -19.73 28.25 -13.33
N SER A 210 -19.57 29.40 -13.98
CA SER A 210 -20.02 29.79 -15.33
C SER A 210 -19.79 28.81 -16.50
N MET A 211 -20.66 28.92 -17.53
CA MET A 211 -20.72 28.08 -18.73
C MET A 211 -19.44 28.04 -19.61
N GLU A 212 -18.40 28.80 -19.26
CA GLU A 212 -17.09 28.80 -19.94
C GLU A 212 -16.05 27.84 -19.29
N ASP A 213 -16.22 27.42 -18.03
CA ASP A 213 -15.26 26.54 -17.33
C ASP A 213 -15.46 25.05 -17.62
N SER A 214 -16.48 24.68 -18.40
CA SER A 214 -16.83 23.26 -18.61
C SER A 214 -15.86 22.49 -19.53
N PHE A 215 -14.93 23.17 -20.18
CA PHE A 215 -13.99 22.51 -21.11
C PHE A 215 -12.84 21.80 -20.40
N LEU A 216 -12.48 22.25 -19.20
CA LEU A 216 -11.36 21.70 -18.41
C LEU A 216 -11.88 20.77 -17.30
N ASP A 217 -12.77 19.85 -17.71
CA ASP A 217 -13.44 18.90 -16.86
C ASP A 217 -12.54 17.71 -16.45
N ILE A 218 -13.15 16.71 -15.81
CA ILE A 218 -12.45 15.49 -15.42
C ILE A 218 -11.87 14.74 -16.62
N ASN A 219 -12.46 14.86 -17.81
CA ASN A 219 -11.95 14.24 -19.02
C ASN A 219 -10.66 14.91 -19.47
N TRP A 220 -10.54 16.24 -19.32
CA TRP A 220 -9.29 16.95 -19.58
C TRP A 220 -8.21 16.58 -18.55
N ILE A 221 -8.58 16.49 -17.27
CA ILE A 221 -7.69 16.03 -16.19
C ILE A 221 -7.30 14.55 -16.35
N ASN A 222 -8.06 13.73 -17.07
CA ASN A 222 -7.67 12.35 -17.40
C ASN A 222 -6.92 12.22 -18.73
N GLY A 223 -7.02 13.23 -19.59
CA GLY A 223 -6.24 13.36 -20.83
C GLY A 223 -6.99 12.85 -22.04
N ILE A 224 -8.31 12.71 -21.90
CA ILE A 224 -9.24 12.25 -22.93
C ILE A 224 -9.50 13.40 -23.91
N THR A 225 -9.70 14.62 -23.38
CA THR A 225 -10.05 15.82 -24.17
C THR A 225 -8.93 16.86 -24.25
N CYS A 226 -7.71 16.55 -23.79
CA CYS A 226 -6.60 17.49 -23.86
C CYS A 226 -5.87 17.44 -25.22
N SER A 227 -5.22 18.55 -25.61
CA SER A 227 -4.39 18.59 -26.82
C SER A 227 -3.12 17.75 -26.65
N GLU A 228 -2.48 17.37 -27.76
CA GLU A 228 -1.25 16.54 -27.77
C GLU A 228 -0.17 17.06 -26.82
N GLN A 229 -0.02 18.39 -26.71
CA GLN A 229 0.93 19.06 -25.83
C GLN A 229 0.76 18.72 -24.35
N PHE A 230 -0.47 18.37 -23.93
CA PHE A 230 -0.79 18.03 -22.54
C PHE A 230 -0.98 16.52 -22.32
N LYS A 231 -0.92 15.68 -23.37
CA LYS A 231 -1.06 14.23 -23.24
C LYS A 231 0.11 13.58 -22.49
N GLU A 232 1.31 14.16 -22.59
CA GLU A 232 2.50 13.69 -21.88
C GLU A 232 2.51 14.01 -20.36
N LEU A 233 1.56 14.84 -19.93
CA LEU A 233 1.38 15.15 -18.52
C LEU A 233 0.55 14.07 -17.83
N THR A 234 0.94 13.74 -16.60
CA THR A 234 0.09 12.90 -15.75
C THR A 234 -1.18 13.65 -15.34
N PRO A 235 -2.26 12.94 -14.93
CA PRO A 235 -3.47 13.59 -14.42
C PRO A 235 -3.19 14.62 -13.33
N PHE A 236 -2.32 14.26 -12.38
CA PHE A 236 -1.90 15.17 -11.31
C PHE A 236 -1.13 16.40 -11.82
N GLU A 237 -0.23 16.24 -12.80
CA GLU A 237 0.47 17.37 -13.42
C GLU A 237 -0.52 18.32 -14.12
N ARG A 238 -1.51 17.79 -14.85
CA ARG A 238 -2.59 18.57 -15.48
C ARG A 238 -3.44 19.30 -14.45
N LYS A 239 -3.80 18.63 -13.36
CA LYS A 239 -4.56 19.25 -12.26
C LYS A 239 -3.80 20.38 -11.57
N ILE A 240 -2.49 20.22 -11.32
CA ILE A 240 -1.64 21.29 -10.78
C ILE A 240 -1.61 22.50 -11.73
N ILE A 241 -1.48 22.28 -13.05
CA ILE A 241 -1.49 23.37 -14.04
C ILE A 241 -2.84 24.09 -14.05
N LEU A 242 -3.95 23.35 -13.98
CA LEU A 242 -5.29 23.89 -13.90
C LEU A 242 -5.48 24.76 -12.65
N ASP A 243 -5.16 24.20 -11.48
CA ASP A 243 -5.29 24.88 -10.18
C ASP A 243 -4.45 26.14 -10.08
N HIS A 244 -3.24 26.11 -10.64
CA HIS A 244 -2.35 27.26 -10.63
C HIS A 244 -2.72 28.32 -11.66
N THR A 245 -3.08 27.92 -12.88
CA THR A 245 -3.20 28.84 -14.02
C THR A 245 -4.60 29.39 -14.19
N ILE A 246 -5.60 28.53 -14.02
CA ILE A 246 -7.02 28.89 -14.17
C ILE A 246 -7.56 29.38 -12.83
N TYR A 247 -7.47 28.55 -11.78
CA TYR A 247 -8.00 28.89 -10.45
C TYR A 247 -7.10 29.80 -9.61
N LYS A 248 -5.94 30.23 -10.16
CA LYS A 248 -4.99 31.16 -9.52
C LYS A 248 -4.54 30.75 -8.10
N LYS A 249 -4.53 29.46 -7.78
CA LYS A 249 -4.07 28.95 -6.48
C LYS A 249 -2.54 29.03 -6.39
N THR A 250 -2.04 29.42 -5.23
CA THR A 250 -0.60 29.38 -4.91
C THR A 250 -0.15 27.94 -4.65
N ASP A 251 1.16 27.67 -4.79
CA ASP A 251 1.73 26.35 -4.47
C ASP A 251 1.39 25.89 -3.04
N THR A 252 1.26 26.83 -2.10
CA THR A 252 0.90 26.54 -0.71
C THR A 252 -0.56 26.12 -0.58
N GLN A 253 -1.48 26.78 -1.28
CA GLN A 253 -2.89 26.41 -1.26
C GLN A 253 -3.12 25.04 -1.90
N ILE A 254 -2.50 24.81 -3.06
CA ILE A 254 -2.52 23.52 -3.74
C ILE A 254 -1.94 22.43 -2.80
N ALA A 255 -0.79 22.70 -2.19
CA ALA A 255 -0.15 21.77 -1.26
C ALA A 255 -1.06 21.38 -0.07
N ASN A 256 -1.74 22.35 0.54
CA ASN A 256 -2.68 22.12 1.62
C ASN A 256 -3.90 21.29 1.18
N GLU A 257 -4.42 21.55 -0.02
CA GLU A 257 -5.56 20.84 -0.60
C GLU A 257 -5.24 19.35 -0.86
N TYR A 258 -4.04 19.07 -1.35
CA TYR A 258 -3.59 17.70 -1.65
C TYR A 258 -2.82 17.01 -0.51
N GLY A 259 -2.71 17.64 0.67
CA GLY A 259 -2.01 17.06 1.82
C GLY A 259 -0.52 16.80 1.58
N CYS A 260 0.15 17.65 0.78
CA CYS A 260 1.58 17.48 0.45
C CYS A 260 2.41 18.72 0.78
N VAL A 261 3.74 18.62 0.66
CA VAL A 261 4.65 19.74 0.95
C VAL A 261 4.71 20.69 -0.25
N ARG A 262 4.71 22.02 -0.01
CA ARG A 262 4.83 23.08 -1.04
C ARG A 262 5.92 22.82 -2.08
N ALA A 263 7.09 22.37 -1.63
CA ALA A 263 8.23 22.09 -2.51
C ALA A 263 7.93 20.98 -3.54
N THR A 264 7.08 20.02 -3.20
CA THR A 264 6.64 18.95 -4.11
C THR A 264 5.76 19.49 -5.23
N ILE A 265 4.76 20.31 -4.90
CA ILE A 265 3.91 21.00 -5.89
C ILE A 265 4.76 21.86 -6.82
N ASN A 266 5.67 22.67 -6.26
CA ASN A 266 6.53 23.53 -7.05
C ASN A 266 7.36 22.73 -8.07
N ARG A 267 8.04 21.66 -7.62
CA ARG A 267 8.86 20.79 -8.48
C ARG A 267 8.03 20.12 -9.58
N LYS A 268 6.84 19.62 -9.24
CA LYS A 268 5.92 18.98 -10.20
C LYS A 268 5.39 19.99 -11.22
N ARG A 269 5.00 21.19 -10.80
CA ARG A 269 4.58 22.28 -11.68
C ARG A 269 5.69 22.67 -12.65
N LEU A 270 6.92 22.90 -12.16
CA LEU A 270 8.05 23.26 -13.03
C LEU A 270 8.37 22.16 -14.04
N LYS A 271 8.31 20.89 -13.63
CA LYS A 271 8.48 19.74 -14.52
C LYS A 271 7.37 19.66 -15.59
N ALA A 272 6.12 19.90 -15.20
CA ALA A 272 5.00 19.94 -16.14
C ALA A 272 5.18 21.08 -17.16
N ILE A 273 5.55 22.27 -16.71
CA ILE A 273 5.83 23.43 -17.57
C ILE A 273 7.00 23.13 -18.54
N SER A 274 8.07 22.47 -18.07
CA SER A 274 9.19 22.13 -18.95
C SER A 274 8.80 21.15 -20.05
N LYS A 275 7.88 20.20 -19.78
CA LYS A 275 7.36 19.29 -20.81
C LYS A 275 6.57 20.05 -21.87
N ILE A 276 5.69 20.96 -21.45
CA ILE A 276 4.86 21.75 -22.37
C ILE A 276 5.74 22.65 -23.27
N LYS A 277 6.83 23.21 -22.73
CA LYS A 277 7.73 24.13 -23.46
C LYS A 277 8.69 23.45 -24.45
N LEU A 278 8.81 22.12 -24.41
CA LEU A 278 9.70 21.36 -25.29
C LEU A 278 9.03 20.94 -26.61
N LEU A 279 7.78 21.35 -26.84
CA LEU A 279 6.98 21.13 -28.03
C LEU A 279 6.69 22.46 -28.74
#